data_AF-A0A7X9EB44-F1
#
_entry.id   AF-A0A7X9EB44-F1
#
_cell.length_a   1.000
_cell.length_b   1.000
_cell.length_c   1.000
_cell.angle_alpha   90.00
_cell.angle_beta   90.00
_cell.angle_gamma   90.00
#
_symmetry.space_group_name_H-M   'P 1'
#
loop_
_entity.id
_entity.type
_entity.pdbx_description
1 polymer ?
#
loop_
_entity_poly.entity_id
_entity_poly.type
_entity_poly.pdbx_seq_one_letter_code
_entity_poly.pdbx_strand_id
1 'polypeptide(L)' 'MKQSYLLVPGYGAQGGTARDVVHSFNCDGLGAIINASRSIMCAYNSDTWKDKYSENEFDVAARAEAIRMRDDINRALEAR' A
#
# COMPACT_ATOMS: atom_id res chain seq x y z
N MET A 1 12.60 0.29 21.78
CA MET A 1 11.32 0.15 21.05
C MET A 1 11.15 -1.27 20.46
N LYS A 2 11.30 -2.35 21.24
CA LYS A 2 11.14 -3.72 20.71
C LYS A 2 9.68 -4.21 20.63
N GLN A 3 8.71 -3.38 21.03
CA GLN A 3 7.29 -3.74 21.11
C GLN A 3 6.34 -2.67 20.55
N SER A 4 6.87 -1.63 19.89
CA SER A 4 6.03 -0.55 19.34
C SER A 4 5.71 -0.83 17.88
N TYR A 5 4.48 -0.53 17.46
CA TYR A 5 4.13 -0.51 16.04
C TYR A 5 4.63 0.79 15.40
N LEU A 6 5.24 0.66 14.22
CA LEU A 6 5.68 1.79 13.41
C LEU A 6 4.55 2.21 12.48
N LEU A 7 4.17 3.48 12.49
CA LEU A 7 3.34 4.06 11.44
C LEU A 7 4.26 4.52 10.30
N VAL A 8 4.12 3.90 9.13
CA VAL A 8 5.01 4.12 7.98
C VAL A 8 4.24 4.86 6.89
N PRO A 9 4.49 6.16 6.68
CA PRO A 9 3.89 6.91 5.59
C PRO A 9 4.64 6.69 4.26
N GLY A 10 3.98 6.98 3.14
CA GLY A 10 4.67 7.22 1.87
C GLY A 10 4.75 6.04 0.89
N TYR A 11 4.12 4.90 1.19
CA TYR A 11 3.96 3.83 0.19
C TYR A 11 2.97 4.26 -0.90
N GLY A 12 3.35 4.07 -2.17
CA GLY A 12 2.58 4.51 -3.34
C GLY A 12 2.97 5.91 -3.82
N ALA A 13 2.12 6.92 -3.56
CA ALA A 13 2.22 8.23 -4.22
C ALA A 13 3.50 9.05 -3.93
N GLN A 14 4.26 8.72 -2.88
CA GLN A 14 5.53 9.39 -2.56
C GLN A 14 6.76 8.62 -3.10
N GLY A 15 6.54 7.60 -3.93
CA GLY A 15 7.63 6.82 -4.54
C GLY A 15 8.21 5.71 -3.64
N GLY A 16 7.68 5.52 -2.43
CA GLY A 16 8.04 4.39 -1.58
C GLY A 16 7.54 3.09 -2.20
N THR A 17 8.46 2.14 -2.41
CA THR A 17 8.18 0.81 -2.96
C THR A 17 7.87 -0.19 -1.86
N ALA A 18 7.33 -1.36 -2.22
CA ALA A 18 7.11 -2.45 -1.27
C ALA A 18 8.43 -2.86 -0.60
N ARG A 19 9.54 -2.83 -1.34
CA ARG A 19 10.89 -3.16 -0.84
C ARG A 19 11.39 -2.16 0.21
N ASP A 20 10.97 -0.90 0.13
CA ASP A 20 11.37 0.09 1.13
C ASP A 20 10.62 -0.14 2.44
N VAL A 21 9.33 -0.45 2.37
CA VAL A 21 8.50 -0.62 3.57
C VAL A 21 8.72 -1.94 4.29
N VAL A 22 9.16 -3.01 3.63
CA VAL A 22 9.40 -4.32 4.30
C VAL A 22 10.44 -4.24 5.42
N HIS A 23 11.37 -3.29 5.36
CA HIS A 23 12.37 -3.08 6.40
C HIS A 23 11.78 -2.54 7.71
N SER A 24 10.57 -1.99 7.66
CA SER A 24 9.84 -1.51 8.85
C SER A 24 9.11 -2.64 9.58
N PHE A 25 8.91 -3.79 8.93
CA PHE A 25 8.28 -4.95 9.56
C PHE A 25 9.31 -5.81 10.32
N ASN A 26 8.84 -6.36 11.43
CA ASN A 26 9.54 -7.39 12.20
C ASN A 26 9.71 -8.68 11.37
N CYS A 27 10.51 -9.62 11.87
CA CYS A 27 10.76 -10.90 11.19
C CYS A 27 9.51 -11.78 11.04
N ASP A 28 8.46 -11.53 11.83
CA ASP A 28 7.16 -12.21 11.75
C ASP A 28 6.18 -11.53 10.77
N GLY A 29 6.61 -10.47 10.08
CA GLY A 29 5.76 -9.70 9.17
C GLY A 29 4.80 -8.72 9.87
N LEU A 30 4.94 -8.52 11.19
CA LEU A 30 4.14 -7.58 11.98
C LEU A 30 4.96 -6.35 12.38
N GLY A 31 4.39 -5.47 13.22
CA GLY A 31 5.11 -4.34 13.81
C GLY A 31 5.13 -3.06 12.98
N ALA A 32 4.52 -3.05 11.80
CA ALA A 32 4.32 -1.84 11.01
C ALA A 32 2.88 -1.72 10.49
N ILE A 33 2.40 -0.47 10.44
CA ILE A 33 1.14 -0.06 9.82
C ILE A 33 1.51 0.88 8.68
N ILE A 34 1.21 0.47 7.45
CA ILE A 34 1.49 1.29 6.27
C ILE A 34 0.33 2.24 6.03
N ASN A 35 0.61 3.54 5.98
CA ASN A 35 -0.38 4.55 5.67
C ASN A 35 -0.32 4.95 4.19
N ALA A 36 -1.46 4.80 3.52
CA ALA A 36 -1.70 5.25 2.16
C ALA A 36 -3.06 5.95 2.10
N SER A 37 -3.09 7.21 1.66
CA SER A 37 -4.33 8.00 1.56
C SER A 37 -4.67 8.31 0.12
N ARG A 38 -4.06 9.35 -0.47
CA ARG A 38 -4.41 9.82 -1.84
C ARG A 38 -4.27 8.74 -2.92
N SER A 39 -3.28 7.85 -2.82
CA SER A 39 -3.12 6.75 -3.77
C SER A 39 -4.34 5.82 -3.80
N ILE A 40 -4.95 5.56 -2.63
CA ILE A 40 -6.16 4.74 -2.52
C ILE A 40 -7.41 5.56 -2.84
N MET A 41 -7.56 6.74 -2.23
CA MET A 41 -8.75 7.59 -2.39
C MET A 41 -8.96 8.05 -3.83
N CYS A 42 -7.87 8.32 -4.55
CA CYS A 42 -7.89 8.78 -5.93
C CYS A 42 -7.49 7.67 -6.92
N ALA A 43 -7.59 6.40 -6.52
CA ALA A 43 -7.17 5.28 -7.34
C ALA A 43 -7.84 5.29 -8.72
N TYR A 44 -9.13 5.64 -8.80
CA TYR A 44 -9.88 5.74 -10.06
C TYR A 44 -9.26 6.69 -11.10
N ASN A 45 -8.44 7.66 -10.68
CA ASN A 45 -7.75 8.61 -11.55
C ASN A 45 -6.24 8.29 -11.70
N SER A 46 -5.79 7.13 -11.22
CA SER A 46 -4.39 6.71 -11.36
C SER A 46 -4.14 6.04 -12.70
N ASP A 47 -2.90 6.08 -13.19
CA ASP A 47 -2.51 5.40 -14.43
C ASP A 47 -2.78 3.88 -14.40
N THR A 48 -2.77 3.27 -13.21
CA THR A 48 -3.07 1.84 -13.02
C THR A 48 -4.53 1.48 -13.29
N TRP A 49 -5.45 2.41 -13.01
CA TRP A 49 -6.88 2.09 -12.87
C TRP A 49 -7.82 2.96 -13.69
N LYS A 50 -7.36 4.10 -14.23
CA LYS A 50 -8.17 5.06 -15.00
C LYS A 50 -8.86 4.47 -16.23
N ASP A 51 -8.28 3.43 -16.82
CA ASP A 51 -8.85 2.74 -17.99
C ASP A 51 -9.83 1.62 -17.59
N LYS A 52 -9.96 1.34 -16.29
CA LYS A 52 -10.79 0.24 -15.75
C LYS A 52 -11.96 0.73 -14.90
N TYR A 53 -11.79 1.83 -14.18
CA TYR A 53 -12.80 2.37 -13.27
C TYR A 53 -13.05 3.84 -13.57
N SER A 54 -14.33 4.22 -13.54
CA SER A 54 -14.75 5.62 -13.63
C SER A 54 -14.78 6.30 -12.26
N GLU A 55 -14.99 7.62 -12.24
CA GLU A 55 -15.16 8.38 -10.99
C GLU A 55 -16.35 7.88 -10.15
N ASN A 56 -17.42 7.40 -10.79
CA ASN A 56 -18.57 6.80 -10.10
C ASN A 56 -18.25 5.45 -9.44
N GLU A 57 -17.10 4.86 -9.73
CA GLU A 57 -16.61 3.59 -9.19
C GLU A 57 -15.38 3.81 -8.28
N PHE A 58 -15.26 5.01 -7.69
CA PHE A 58 -14.11 5.38 -6.85
C PHE A 58 -13.87 4.41 -5.69
N ASP A 59 -14.94 3.86 -5.10
CA ASP A 59 -14.90 2.89 -4.01
C ASP A 59 -14.37 1.53 -4.47
N VAL A 60 -14.78 1.08 -5.66
CA VAL A 60 -14.28 -0.14 -6.29
C VAL A 60 -12.80 0.01 -6.63
N ALA A 61 -12.42 1.16 -7.20
CA ALA A 61 -11.03 1.47 -7.52
C ALA A 61 -10.15 1.55 -6.25
N ALA A 62 -10.65 2.20 -5.19
CA ALA A 62 -9.95 2.28 -3.91
C ALA A 62 -9.73 0.89 -3.30
N ARG A 63 -10.75 0.02 -3.34
CA ARG A 63 -10.63 -1.37 -2.89
C ARG A 63 -9.61 -2.16 -3.72
N ALA A 64 -9.65 -2.00 -5.05
CA ALA A 64 -8.72 -2.67 -5.95
C ALA A 64 -7.28 -2.26 -5.67
N GLU A 65 -7.03 -0.96 -5.47
CA GLU A 65 -5.71 -0.43 -5.12
C GLU A 65 -5.25 -0.92 -3.75
N ALA A 66 -6.10 -0.92 -2.73
CA ALA A 66 -5.76 -1.43 -1.40
C ALA A 66 -5.36 -2.92 -1.43
N ILE A 67 -6.05 -3.74 -2.24
CA ILE A 67 -5.71 -5.16 -2.43
C ILE A 67 -4.36 -5.29 -3.15
N ARG A 68 -4.18 -4.55 -4.25
CA ARG A 68 -2.91 -4.54 -5.01
C ARG A 68 -1.73 -4.18 -4.11
N MET A 69 -1.89 -3.13 -3.30
CA MET A 69 -0.92 -2.64 -2.33
C MET A 69 -0.59 -3.69 -1.25
N ARG A 70 -1.60 -4.31 -0.65
CA ARG A 70 -1.42 -5.41 0.32
C ARG A 70 -0.63 -6.58 -0.29
N ASP A 71 -1.04 -7.02 -1.48
CA ASP A 71 -0.42 -8.19 -2.13
C ASP A 71 1.01 -7.91 -2.54
N ASP A 72 1.31 -6.67 -2.94
CA ASP A 72 2.67 -6.22 -3.27
C ASP A 72 3.59 -6.22 -2.03
N ILE A 73 3.09 -5.73 -0.90
CA ILE A 73 3.82 -5.77 0.38
C ILE A 73 4.05 -7.22 0.81
N ASN A 74 3.03 -8.08 0.75
CA ASN A 74 3.15 -9.48 1.14
C ASN A 74 4.17 -10.23 0.28
N ARG A 75 4.14 -10.04 -1.05
CA ARG A 75 5.17 -10.61 -1.94
C ARG A 75 6.57 -10.12 -1.61
N ALA A 76 6.73 -8.84 -1.27
CA ALA A 76 8.02 -8.30 -0.86
C ALA A 76 8.48 -8.86 0.49
N LEU A 77 7.57 -9.15 1.43
CA LEU A 77 7.88 -9.78 2.71
C LEU A 77 8.31 -11.24 2.53
N GLU A 78 7.64 -11.98 1.64
CA GLU A 78 7.99 -13.37 1.30
C GLU A 78 9.35 -13.49 0.59
N ALA A 79 9.76 -12.46 -0.15
CA ALA A 79 11.02 -12.41 -0.89
C ALA A 79 12.21 -11.86 -0.07
N ARG A 80 12.02 -11.61 1.23
CA ARG A 80 13.01 -10.99 2.12
C ARG A 80 14.08 -11.96 2.61
#